data_AF-A0AAZ1WVJ2-F1
#
_entry.id   AF-A0AAZ1WVJ2-F1
#
_cell.length_a   1.000
_cell.length_b   1.000
_cell.length_c   1.000
_cell.angle_alpha   90.00
_cell.angle_beta   90.00
_cell.angle_gamma   90.00
#
_symmetry.space_group_name_H-M   'P 1'
#
loop_
_entity.id
_entity.type
_entity.pdbx_description
1 polymer ?
#
loop_
_entity_poly.entity_id
_entity_poly.type
_entity_poly.pdbx_seq_one_letter_code
_entity_poly.pdbx_strand_id
1 'polypeptide(L)'
;CVYPAKGFCEPGLLQGTPSSVTHQKKQFYINQAIRNSDLTPRAKGKKSLHRQENKTAGGAMLGNNPAIPSIFYEVCTNGNYVEPWNDFMNCSGEEQERPRRKTPTSSSKTRGMVINPAFTAQDCFQRIDRRLRATLRRKQIPMGTLEVLEENFLSFFNAQPHSVYTTNLSSSFERLLLHAICQYMDLVSASSDYNGLRQTEVVNKQEEFLPPGLLLSAYLEQMS
;
A
#
# COMPACT_ATOMS: atom_id res chain seq x y z
N CYS A 1 -52.30 30.04 62.12
CA CYS A 1 -52.45 31.36 62.78
C CYS A 1 -51.23 31.52 63.68
N VAL A 2 -50.26 32.42 63.49
CA VAL A 2 -50.28 33.85 63.13
C VAL A 2 -48.90 34.19 62.51
N TYR A 3 -48.89 34.78 61.30
CA TYR A 3 -47.83 35.68 60.78
C TYR A 3 -48.17 37.13 61.23
N PRO A 4 -47.43 38.26 60.97
CA PRO A 4 -46.24 38.51 60.10
C PRO A 4 -45.23 39.59 60.64
N ALA A 5 -44.15 39.90 59.89
CA ALA A 5 -43.68 41.27 59.57
C ALA A 5 -42.53 41.20 58.55
N LYS A 6 -42.76 41.58 57.28
CA LYS A 6 -42.47 42.89 56.62
C LYS A 6 -40.95 43.14 56.42
N GLY A 7 -40.44 43.49 55.24
CA GLY A 7 -41.12 44.04 54.07
C GLY A 7 -40.28 44.10 52.80
N PHE A 8 -41.00 44.42 51.74
CA PHE A 8 -40.62 44.77 50.38
C PHE A 8 -39.90 46.13 50.32
N CYS A 9 -38.91 46.29 49.42
CA CYS A 9 -38.81 47.41 48.46
C CYS A 9 -37.54 47.28 47.57
N GLU A 10 -37.76 47.21 46.25
CA GLU A 10 -36.85 47.62 45.16
C GLU A 10 -36.71 49.16 45.09
N PRO A 11 -35.96 49.79 44.16
CA PRO A 11 -34.74 49.40 43.42
C PRO A 11 -33.63 50.50 43.53
N GLY A 12 -32.37 50.13 43.31
CA GLY A 12 -31.23 51.06 43.32
C GLY A 12 -30.32 50.86 42.11
N LEU A 13 -30.56 51.67 41.07
CA LEU A 13 -29.77 51.77 39.85
C LEU A 13 -28.45 52.49 40.13
N LEU A 14 -27.30 51.83 40.00
CA LEU A 14 -26.02 52.51 39.72
C LEU A 14 -25.22 51.73 38.68
N GLN A 15 -24.97 52.42 37.57
CA GLN A 15 -24.24 52.00 36.39
C GLN A 15 -22.75 51.82 36.70
N GLY A 16 -22.14 50.77 36.15
CA GLY A 16 -20.70 50.57 36.09
C GLY A 16 -20.36 49.61 34.94
N THR A 17 -19.86 50.18 33.84
CA THR A 17 -19.58 49.51 32.56
C THR A 17 -18.46 48.45 32.64
N PRO A 18 -18.60 47.25 32.03
CA PRO A 18 -17.49 46.31 31.90
C PRO A 18 -16.88 46.37 30.48
N SER A 19 -15.93 47.27 30.24
CA SER A 19 -15.22 47.33 28.95
C SER A 19 -13.68 47.29 29.04
N SER A 20 -13.10 47.22 30.23
CA SER A 20 -11.62 47.23 30.38
C SER A 20 -10.98 45.84 30.33
N VAL A 21 -11.64 44.80 30.86
CA VAL A 21 -11.04 43.45 31.00
C VAL A 21 -10.93 42.72 29.65
N THR A 22 -11.91 42.89 28.77
CA THR A 22 -11.91 42.27 27.42
C THR A 22 -10.91 42.95 26.50
N HIS A 23 -10.70 44.27 26.66
CA HIS A 23 -9.75 45.02 25.85
C HIS A 23 -8.31 44.64 26.17
N GLN A 24 -7.93 44.51 27.45
CA GLN A 24 -6.59 44.03 27.82
C GLN A 24 -6.33 42.61 27.33
N LYS A 25 -7.32 41.71 27.42
CA LYS A 25 -7.19 40.33 26.93
C LYS A 25 -7.03 40.30 25.41
N LYS A 26 -7.79 41.13 24.68
CA LYS A 26 -7.68 41.25 23.22
C LYS A 26 -6.30 41.83 22.82
N GLN A 27 -5.82 42.86 23.51
CA GLN A 27 -4.49 43.44 23.28
C GLN A 27 -3.37 42.44 23.57
N PHE A 28 -3.51 41.58 24.58
CA PHE A 28 -2.55 40.50 24.87
C PHE A 28 -2.39 39.53 23.69
N TYR A 29 -3.48 39.05 23.11
CA TYR A 29 -3.43 38.13 21.96
C TYR A 29 -2.92 38.79 20.68
N ILE A 30 -3.22 40.08 20.48
CA ILE A 30 -2.67 40.86 19.35
C ILE A 30 -1.15 41.00 19.51
N ASN A 31 -0.68 41.38 20.71
CA ASN A 31 0.76 41.49 20.98
C ASN A 31 1.49 40.14 20.96
N GLN A 32 0.80 39.04 21.31
CA GLN A 32 1.31 37.68 21.13
C GLN A 32 1.47 37.33 19.63
N ALA A 33 0.50 37.71 18.79
CA ALA A 33 0.53 37.45 17.35
C ALA A 33 1.60 38.29 16.62
N ILE A 34 1.77 39.56 17.00
CA ILE A 34 2.78 40.47 16.41
C ILE A 34 4.20 39.97 16.74
N ARG A 35 4.45 39.52 17.99
CA ARG A 35 5.74 38.91 18.35
C ARG A 35 6.00 37.57 17.63
N ASN A 36 4.94 36.84 17.27
CA ASN A 36 5.06 35.61 16.50
C ASN A 36 5.23 35.86 14.99
N SER A 37 4.80 37.00 14.45
CA SER A 37 4.97 37.35 13.03
C SER A 37 6.36 37.88 12.70
N ASP A 38 7.08 38.46 13.68
CA ASP A 38 8.47 38.93 13.52
C ASP A 38 9.52 37.83 13.74
N LEU A 39 9.06 36.57 13.92
CA LEU A 39 9.92 35.42 13.69
C LEU A 39 10.17 35.31 12.18
N THR A 40 11.24 35.96 11.73
CA THR A 40 11.95 35.51 10.52
C THR A 40 12.01 33.97 10.57
N PRO A 41 11.57 33.26 9.52
CA PRO A 41 11.43 31.82 9.58
C PRO A 41 12.82 31.19 9.63
N ARG A 42 13.39 31.06 10.85
CA ARG A 42 14.48 30.13 11.14
C ARG A 42 13.89 28.73 11.08
N ALA A 43 13.87 28.22 9.85
CA ALA A 43 13.89 26.82 9.45
C ALA A 43 12.93 25.86 10.18
N LYS A 44 11.71 25.73 9.63
CA LYS A 44 11.06 24.41 9.57
C LYS A 44 11.54 23.67 8.32
N GLY A 45 12.43 22.70 8.52
CA GLY A 45 12.58 21.54 7.64
C GLY A 45 13.43 21.71 6.37
N LYS A 46 14.23 20.68 6.08
CA LYS A 46 15.13 20.50 4.92
C LYS A 46 14.46 20.63 3.52
N LYS A 47 13.19 21.03 3.42
CA LYS A 47 12.45 21.16 2.15
C LYS A 47 12.44 22.59 1.57
N SER A 48 12.82 23.62 2.34
CA SER A 48 12.76 25.02 1.85
C SER A 48 14.00 25.48 1.08
N LEU A 49 15.18 24.90 1.36
CA LEU A 49 16.44 25.37 0.77
C LEU A 49 16.51 25.07 -0.75
N HIS A 50 15.96 23.94 -1.17
CA HIS A 50 15.90 23.53 -2.58
C HIS A 50 15.07 24.48 -3.46
N ARG A 51 14.10 25.19 -2.89
CA ARG A 51 13.28 26.17 -3.63
C ARG A 51 14.04 27.47 -3.90
N GLN A 52 15.07 27.77 -3.11
CA GLN A 52 15.85 29.00 -3.25
C GLN A 52 17.09 28.80 -4.14
N GLU A 53 17.70 27.62 -4.14
CA GLU A 53 18.78 27.25 -5.07
C GLU A 53 18.33 27.27 -6.53
N ASN A 54 17.09 26.85 -6.82
CA ASN A 54 16.52 26.89 -8.18
C ASN A 54 16.31 28.30 -8.75
N LYS A 55 16.36 29.36 -7.93
CA LYS A 55 16.28 30.75 -8.42
C LYS A 55 17.63 31.31 -8.87
N THR A 56 18.74 30.74 -8.40
CA THR A 56 20.09 31.22 -8.71
C THR A 56 20.71 30.49 -9.92
N ALA A 57 20.18 29.33 -10.29
CA ALA A 57 20.65 28.53 -11.44
C ALA A 57 20.08 28.97 -12.81
N GLY A 58 19.43 30.14 -12.90
CA GLY A 58 18.81 30.64 -14.14
C GLY A 58 19.70 31.50 -15.05
N GLY A 59 21.00 31.61 -14.77
CA GLY A 59 21.85 32.67 -15.34
C GLY A 59 23.20 32.26 -15.94
N ALA A 60 23.41 31.00 -16.31
CA ALA A 60 24.65 30.59 -16.98
C ALA A 60 24.35 29.81 -18.27
N MET A 61 23.91 30.53 -19.30
CA MET A 61 24.05 30.10 -20.69
C MET A 61 25.48 30.45 -21.12
N LEU A 62 26.30 29.44 -21.41
CA LEU A 62 27.39 29.41 -22.41
C LEU A 62 28.24 28.17 -22.10
N GLY A 63 27.94 27.06 -22.78
CA GLY A 63 28.68 25.82 -22.66
C GLY A 63 28.22 24.83 -23.72
N ASN A 64 28.93 24.82 -24.85
CA ASN A 64 28.75 23.89 -25.95
C ASN A 64 28.79 22.45 -25.43
N ASN A 65 27.65 21.77 -25.45
CA ASN A 65 27.58 20.32 -25.28
C ASN A 65 26.44 19.83 -26.21
N PRO A 66 26.66 18.87 -27.12
CA PRO A 66 25.58 18.31 -27.92
C PRO A 66 24.55 17.75 -26.94
N ALA A 67 23.41 18.42 -26.84
CA ALA A 67 22.41 18.15 -25.83
C ALA A 67 22.00 16.69 -25.94
N ILE A 68 22.31 15.89 -24.93
CA ILE A 68 21.61 14.63 -24.71
C ILE A 68 20.13 15.00 -24.75
N PRO A 69 19.36 14.48 -25.70
CA PRO A 69 17.97 14.88 -25.84
C PRO A 69 17.29 14.58 -24.51
N SER A 70 16.61 15.60 -23.95
CA SER A 70 15.82 15.40 -22.74
C SER A 70 14.87 14.22 -22.98
N ILE A 71 14.55 13.44 -21.94
CA ILE A 71 13.54 12.39 -22.03
C ILE A 71 12.22 12.93 -22.64
N PHE A 72 11.90 14.20 -22.39
CA PHE A 72 10.76 14.89 -23.02
C PHE A 72 10.95 15.13 -24.51
N TYR A 73 12.16 15.44 -24.98
CA TYR A 73 12.45 15.57 -26.41
C TYR A 73 12.39 14.20 -27.09
N GLU A 74 12.95 13.17 -26.47
CA GLU A 74 12.95 11.80 -26.99
C GLU A 74 11.53 11.24 -27.14
N VAL A 75 10.67 11.44 -26.14
CA VAL A 75 9.27 11.00 -26.18
C VAL A 75 8.45 11.76 -27.24
N CYS A 76 8.74 13.05 -27.47
CA CYS A 76 8.03 13.86 -28.46
C CYS A 76 8.52 13.67 -29.91
N THR A 77 9.66 13.02 -30.13
CA THR A 77 10.28 12.87 -31.47
C THR A 77 10.39 11.42 -31.93
N ASN A 78 10.40 10.45 -31.01
CA ASN A 78 10.42 9.03 -31.36
C ASN A 78 9.01 8.52 -31.70
N GLY A 79 8.78 8.15 -32.97
CA GLY A 79 7.51 7.60 -33.44
C GLY A 79 7.00 6.38 -32.65
N ASN A 80 7.90 5.58 -32.06
CA ASN A 80 7.55 4.44 -31.20
C ASN A 80 6.81 4.82 -29.90
N TYR A 81 7.02 6.04 -29.39
CA TYR A 81 6.34 6.51 -28.17
C TYR A 81 5.11 7.36 -28.48
N VAL A 82 5.08 7.99 -29.66
CA VAL A 82 3.99 8.89 -30.07
C VAL A 82 2.67 8.13 -30.25
N GLU A 83 2.66 6.95 -30.89
CA GLU A 83 1.42 6.21 -31.13
C GLU A 83 0.74 5.70 -29.84
N PRO A 84 1.43 5.01 -28.89
CA PRO A 84 0.80 4.59 -27.64
C PRO A 84 0.37 5.75 -26.73
N TRP A 85 1.09 6.88 -26.79
CA TRP A 85 0.72 8.10 -26.06
C TRP A 85 -0.50 8.78 -26.67
N ASN A 86 -0.60 8.81 -28.00
CA ASN A 86 -1.74 9.38 -28.70
C ASN A 86 -3.01 8.58 -28.41
N ASP A 87 -2.92 7.24 -28.39
CA ASP A 87 -4.02 6.37 -27.99
C ASP A 87 -4.49 6.63 -26.55
N PHE A 88 -3.56 6.86 -25.63
CA PHE A 88 -3.88 7.19 -24.24
C PHE A 88 -4.55 8.57 -24.10
N MET A 89 -4.05 9.57 -24.81
CA MET A 89 -4.60 10.93 -24.78
C MET A 89 -5.99 11.02 -25.44
N ASN A 90 -6.30 10.10 -26.36
CA ASN A 90 -7.59 10.03 -27.04
C ASN A 90 -8.60 9.08 -26.35
N CYS A 91 -8.21 8.38 -25.27
CA CYS A 91 -9.15 7.61 -24.46
C CYS A 91 -10.07 8.52 -23.64
N SER A 92 -11.32 8.09 -23.45
CA SER A 92 -12.25 8.76 -22.53
C SER A 92 -11.81 8.59 -21.07
N GLY A 93 -12.13 9.56 -20.20
CA GLY A 93 -11.72 9.55 -18.78
C GLY A 93 -12.19 8.30 -18.00
N GLU A 94 -13.35 7.75 -18.35
CA GLU A 94 -13.90 6.51 -17.76
C GLU A 94 -13.06 5.26 -18.11
N GLU A 95 -12.29 5.31 -19.20
CA GLU A 95 -11.40 4.24 -19.66
C GLU A 95 -9.99 4.34 -19.06
N GLN A 96 -9.59 5.52 -18.60
CA GLN A 96 -8.33 5.73 -17.88
C GLN A 96 -8.39 5.22 -16.43
N GLU A 97 -9.58 5.17 -15.83
CA GLU A 97 -9.80 4.68 -14.46
C GLU A 97 -9.92 3.15 -14.36
N ARG A 98 -10.07 2.45 -15.50
CA ARG A 98 -9.93 1.00 -15.54
C ARG A 98 -8.45 0.60 -15.40
N PRO A 99 -8.08 -0.28 -14.45
CA PRO A 99 -6.69 -0.72 -14.30
C PRO A 99 -6.24 -1.42 -15.59
N ARG A 100 -5.41 -0.74 -16.39
CA ARG A 100 -4.79 -1.28 -17.60
C ARG A 100 -3.92 -2.48 -17.20
N ARG A 101 -4.45 -3.69 -17.36
CA ARG A 101 -3.65 -4.92 -17.40
C ARG A 101 -2.71 -4.80 -18.59
N LYS A 102 -1.47 -4.41 -18.34
CA LYS A 102 -0.42 -4.35 -19.38
C LYS A 102 -0.19 -5.77 -19.88
N THR A 103 -0.58 -6.07 -21.11
CA THR A 103 -0.09 -7.24 -21.84
C THR A 103 1.29 -6.92 -22.39
N PRO A 104 2.35 -7.66 -22.03
CA PRO A 104 3.62 -7.54 -22.74
C PRO A 104 3.55 -8.36 -24.04
N THR A 105 3.68 -7.67 -25.17
CA THR A 105 3.87 -8.27 -26.49
C THR A 105 5.32 -8.73 -26.69
N SER A 106 5.44 -10.03 -26.93
CA SER A 106 6.41 -10.76 -27.78
C SER A 106 7.93 -10.77 -27.52
N SER A 107 8.43 -12.02 -27.55
CA SER A 107 9.76 -12.56 -27.94
C SER A 107 10.58 -13.08 -26.75
N SER A 108 10.77 -14.41 -26.58
CA SER A 108 11.66 -15.25 -27.40
C SER A 108 11.47 -16.75 -27.06
N LYS A 109 11.75 -17.60 -28.05
CA LYS A 109 11.62 -19.07 -28.04
C LYS A 109 12.49 -19.80 -27.00
N THR A 110 11.87 -20.65 -26.18
CA THR A 110 12.47 -21.93 -25.73
C THR A 110 11.38 -22.99 -25.70
N ARG A 111 11.64 -24.14 -26.35
CA ARG A 111 10.72 -25.27 -26.47
C ARG A 111 10.73 -26.08 -25.17
N GLY A 112 9.54 -26.42 -24.65
CA GLY A 112 9.35 -27.45 -23.62
C GLY A 112 8.62 -26.93 -22.38
N MET A 113 7.38 -27.41 -22.21
CA MET A 113 6.40 -27.07 -21.16
C MET A 113 5.67 -25.74 -21.40
N VAL A 114 4.37 -25.83 -21.72
CA VAL A 114 3.46 -24.68 -21.82
C VAL A 114 3.24 -24.12 -20.42
N ILE A 115 4.21 -23.35 -19.93
CA ILE A 115 4.02 -22.52 -18.74
C ILE A 115 3.18 -21.33 -19.21
N ASN A 116 1.92 -21.29 -18.82
CA ASN A 116 1.08 -20.12 -19.02
C ASN A 116 1.85 -18.90 -18.46
N PRO A 117 2.07 -17.83 -19.25
CA PRO A 117 2.87 -16.66 -18.86
C PRO A 117 2.45 -15.99 -17.54
N ALA A 118 1.29 -16.36 -16.98
CA ALA A 118 0.82 -15.93 -15.68
C ALA A 118 1.51 -16.63 -14.47
N PHE A 119 2.32 -17.68 -14.65
CA PHE A 119 2.83 -18.53 -13.55
C PHE A 119 4.36 -18.62 -13.46
N THR A 120 5.07 -17.51 -13.67
CA THR A 120 6.49 -17.48 -13.25
C THR A 120 6.57 -17.57 -11.72
N ALA A 121 7.60 -18.21 -11.17
CA ALA A 121 7.77 -18.31 -9.72
C ALA A 121 7.78 -16.94 -9.03
N GLN A 122 8.36 -15.95 -9.73
CA GLN A 122 8.37 -14.55 -9.31
C GLN A 122 6.94 -13.99 -9.21
N ASP A 123 6.09 -14.20 -10.23
CA ASP A 123 4.72 -13.69 -10.23
C ASP A 123 3.88 -14.38 -9.15
N CYS A 124 4.03 -15.69 -8.98
CA CYS A 124 3.40 -16.45 -7.89
C CYS A 124 3.84 -15.89 -6.53
N PHE A 125 5.13 -15.60 -6.35
CA PHE A 125 5.62 -14.99 -5.12
C PHE A 125 5.04 -13.59 -4.90
N GLN A 126 4.87 -12.77 -5.95
CA GLN A 126 4.25 -11.45 -5.84
C GLN A 126 2.74 -11.49 -5.53
N ARG A 127 2.05 -12.62 -5.73
CA ARG A 127 0.65 -12.80 -5.28
C ARG A 127 0.53 -12.94 -3.77
N ILE A 128 1.53 -13.51 -3.12
CA ILE A 128 1.55 -13.66 -1.66
C ILE A 128 1.48 -12.29 -1.00
N ASP A 129 0.66 -12.11 0.03
CA ASP A 129 0.50 -10.85 0.73
C ASP A 129 1.84 -10.26 1.18
N ARG A 130 1.97 -8.94 1.07
CA ARG A 130 3.19 -8.20 1.43
C ARG A 130 3.73 -8.56 2.82
N ARG A 131 2.83 -8.79 3.79
CA ARG A 131 3.18 -9.18 5.16
C ARG A 131 3.73 -10.60 5.23
N LEU A 132 3.13 -11.54 4.50
CA LEU A 132 3.59 -12.93 4.43
C LEU A 132 4.95 -13.01 3.73
N ARG A 133 5.14 -12.30 2.60
CA ARG A 133 6.46 -12.19 1.94
C ARG A 133 7.56 -11.69 2.86
N ALA A 134 7.25 -10.71 3.70
CA ALA A 134 8.23 -10.17 4.66
C ALA A 134 8.62 -11.20 5.73
N THR A 135 7.69 -12.07 6.14
CA THR A 135 7.98 -13.21 7.01
C THR A 135 8.81 -14.28 6.29
N LEU A 136 8.45 -14.58 5.04
CA LEU A 136 9.12 -15.59 4.21
C LEU A 136 10.57 -15.23 3.81
N ARG A 137 10.95 -13.96 3.93
CA ARG A 137 12.34 -13.53 3.68
C ARG A 137 13.25 -13.64 4.89
N ARG A 138 12.74 -14.10 6.03
CA ARG A 138 13.54 -14.26 7.25
C ARG A 138 14.28 -15.60 7.19
N LYS A 139 15.54 -15.62 7.61
CA LYS A 139 16.43 -16.79 7.54
C LYS A 139 16.05 -18.01 8.41
N GLN A 140 14.89 -18.01 9.07
CA GLN A 140 14.50 -19.06 10.03
C GLN A 140 13.18 -19.73 9.65
N ILE A 141 13.03 -20.10 8.38
CA ILE A 141 11.86 -20.84 7.92
C ILE A 141 12.20 -22.33 8.00
N PRO A 142 11.39 -23.13 8.71
CA PRO A 142 11.54 -24.58 8.71
C PRO A 142 11.14 -25.10 7.33
N MET A 143 12.13 -25.27 6.44
CA MET A 143 11.90 -25.64 5.04
C MET A 143 11.14 -26.96 4.93
N GLY A 144 11.49 -27.96 5.75
CA GLY A 144 10.79 -29.26 5.75
C GLY A 144 9.29 -29.15 6.09
N THR A 145 8.88 -28.20 6.94
CA THR A 145 7.45 -27.98 7.20
C THR A 145 6.76 -27.38 5.97
N LEU A 146 7.45 -26.49 5.26
CA LEU A 146 6.92 -25.85 4.04
C LEU A 146 6.74 -26.89 2.93
N GLU A 147 7.75 -27.73 2.69
CA GLU A 147 7.73 -28.81 1.69
C GLU A 147 6.59 -29.79 1.92
N VAL A 148 6.43 -30.28 3.15
CA VAL A 148 5.35 -31.22 3.50
C VAL A 148 3.97 -30.61 3.25
N LEU A 149 3.78 -29.33 3.58
CA LEU A 149 2.52 -28.64 3.30
C LEU A 149 2.26 -28.49 1.80
N GLU A 150 3.29 -28.20 1.00
CA GLU A 150 3.18 -28.13 -0.46
C GLU A 150 2.82 -29.49 -1.07
N GLU A 151 3.50 -30.56 -0.67
CA GLU A 151 3.23 -31.93 -1.14
C GLU A 151 1.80 -32.38 -0.81
N ASN A 152 1.29 -32.02 0.36
CA ASN A 152 -0.09 -32.30 0.75
C ASN A 152 -1.10 -31.63 -0.21
N PHE A 153 -0.85 -30.38 -0.62
CA PHE A 153 -1.72 -29.72 -1.58
C PHE A 153 -1.59 -30.28 -2.99
N LEU A 154 -0.37 -30.55 -3.44
CA LEU A 154 -0.13 -31.15 -4.74
C LEU A 154 -0.83 -32.50 -4.83
N SER A 155 -0.64 -33.39 -3.86
CA SER A 155 -1.28 -34.71 -3.86
C SER A 155 -2.80 -34.63 -3.80
N PHE A 156 -3.35 -33.76 -2.94
CA PHE A 156 -4.79 -33.61 -2.76
C PHE A 156 -5.48 -33.02 -4.00
N PHE A 157 -5.04 -31.86 -4.49
CA PHE A 157 -5.72 -31.17 -5.59
C PHE A 157 -5.42 -31.77 -6.97
N ASN A 158 -4.31 -32.48 -7.15
CA ASN A 158 -4.13 -33.30 -8.36
C ASN A 158 -5.11 -34.47 -8.42
N ALA A 159 -5.47 -35.06 -7.27
CA ALA A 159 -6.44 -36.15 -7.23
C ALA A 159 -7.89 -35.64 -7.30
N GLN A 160 -8.19 -34.55 -6.58
CA GLN A 160 -9.53 -33.97 -6.48
C GLN A 160 -9.48 -32.43 -6.55
N PRO A 161 -9.49 -31.83 -7.75
CA PRO A 161 -9.35 -30.38 -7.93
C PRO A 161 -10.46 -29.56 -7.26
N HIS A 162 -11.68 -30.08 -7.15
CA HIS A 162 -12.84 -29.36 -6.60
C HIS A 162 -13.15 -29.68 -5.14
N SER A 163 -12.35 -30.54 -4.50
CA SER A 163 -12.58 -30.92 -3.10
C SER A 163 -12.08 -29.83 -2.15
N VAL A 164 -12.60 -29.82 -0.93
CA VAL A 164 -12.17 -28.91 0.13
C VAL A 164 -11.13 -29.62 0.99
N TYR A 165 -9.92 -29.08 1.03
CA TYR A 165 -8.88 -29.57 1.93
C TYR A 165 -9.08 -28.96 3.32
N THR A 166 -9.21 -29.80 4.34
CA THR A 166 -9.43 -29.36 5.72
C THR A 166 -8.32 -29.88 6.62
N THR A 167 -7.69 -29.00 7.38
CA THR A 167 -6.64 -29.36 8.35
C THR A 167 -6.81 -28.60 9.66
N ASN A 168 -6.39 -29.22 10.76
CA ASN A 168 -6.39 -28.62 12.08
C ASN A 168 -4.94 -28.33 12.48
N LEU A 169 -4.50 -27.09 12.30
CA LEU A 169 -3.16 -26.66 12.66
C LEU A 169 -3.21 -25.94 14.01
N SER A 170 -2.48 -26.44 15.01
CA SER A 170 -2.38 -25.79 16.33
C SER A 170 -1.45 -24.57 16.29
N SER A 171 -0.36 -24.66 15.53
CA SER A 171 0.63 -23.60 15.37
C SER A 171 0.11 -22.46 14.48
N SER A 172 0.12 -21.23 15.01
CA SER A 172 -0.15 -20.03 14.21
C SER A 172 0.87 -19.82 13.10
N PHE A 173 2.10 -20.31 13.31
CA PHE A 173 3.17 -20.17 12.32
C PHE A 173 2.96 -21.14 11.16
N GLU A 174 2.57 -22.39 11.42
CA GLU A 174 2.21 -23.34 10.35
C GLU A 174 1.00 -22.86 9.57
N ARG A 175 -0.03 -22.30 10.24
CA ARG A 175 -1.17 -21.66 9.56
C ARG A 175 -0.72 -20.52 8.65
N LEU A 176 0.24 -19.71 9.12
CA LEU A 176 0.82 -18.63 8.33
C LEU A 176 1.52 -19.16 7.08
N LEU A 177 2.32 -20.22 7.20
CA LEU A 177 2.99 -20.86 6.06
C LEU A 177 1.97 -21.45 5.08
N LEU A 178 0.96 -22.14 5.60
CA LEU A 178 -0.12 -22.70 4.80
C LEU A 178 -0.84 -21.62 3.97
N HIS A 179 -1.21 -20.49 4.59
CA HIS A 179 -1.82 -19.38 3.87
C HIS A 179 -0.90 -18.81 2.78
N ALA A 180 0.42 -18.74 3.03
CA ALA A 180 1.37 -18.27 2.04
C ALA A 180 1.49 -19.23 0.84
N ILE A 181 1.53 -20.55 1.07
CA ILE A 181 1.52 -21.57 0.02
C ILE A 181 0.22 -21.47 -0.79
N CYS A 182 -0.93 -21.31 -0.12
CA CYS A 182 -2.21 -21.17 -0.82
C CYS A 182 -2.19 -20.00 -1.79
N GLN A 183 -1.73 -18.83 -1.35
CA GLN A 183 -1.63 -17.65 -2.22
C GLN A 183 -0.63 -17.83 -3.37
N TYR A 184 0.46 -18.58 -3.13
CA TYR A 184 1.45 -18.91 -4.15
C TYR A 184 0.88 -19.85 -5.22
N MET A 185 0.13 -20.88 -4.81
CA MET A 185 -0.53 -21.87 -5.68
C MET A 185 -1.89 -21.41 -6.24
N ASP A 186 -2.27 -20.15 -6.01
CA ASP A 186 -3.55 -19.57 -6.44
C ASP A 186 -4.80 -20.21 -5.80
N LEU A 187 -4.64 -20.82 -4.62
CA LEU A 187 -5.72 -21.39 -3.80
C LEU A 187 -6.31 -20.36 -2.84
N VAL A 188 -7.56 -20.58 -2.42
CA VAL A 188 -8.24 -19.76 -1.39
C VAL A 188 -8.21 -20.51 -0.08
N SER A 189 -7.85 -19.83 1.01
CA SER A 189 -7.78 -20.43 2.34
C SER A 189 -8.50 -19.59 3.39
N ALA A 190 -9.17 -20.26 4.33
CA ALA A 190 -9.88 -19.63 5.43
C ALA A 190 -9.63 -20.41 6.73
N SER A 191 -9.32 -19.70 7.81
CA SER A 191 -9.14 -20.29 9.15
C SER A 191 -10.31 -19.91 10.05
N SER A 192 -10.95 -20.89 10.68
CA SER A 192 -12.08 -20.73 11.61
C SER A 192 -11.83 -21.50 12.92
N ASP A 193 -12.56 -21.15 13.98
CA ASP A 193 -12.57 -21.94 15.22
C ASP A 193 -13.70 -22.99 15.12
N TYR A 194 -13.34 -24.27 15.20
CA TYR A 194 -14.28 -25.38 15.23
C TYR A 194 -13.93 -26.30 16.41
N ASN A 195 -14.90 -26.52 17.31
CA ASN A 195 -14.72 -27.35 18.52
C ASN A 195 -13.49 -26.98 19.38
N GLY A 196 -13.17 -25.68 19.46
CA GLY A 196 -12.00 -25.18 20.21
C GLY A 196 -10.65 -25.40 19.52
N LEU A 197 -10.64 -25.95 18.31
CA LEU A 197 -9.46 -26.10 17.46
C LEU A 197 -9.53 -25.11 16.29
N ARG A 198 -8.37 -24.58 15.89
CA ARG A 198 -8.26 -23.76 14.69
C ARG A 198 -8.23 -24.66 13.46
N GLN A 199 -9.36 -24.72 12.76
CA GLN A 199 -9.51 -25.43 11.50
C GLN A 199 -9.18 -24.49 10.35
N THR A 200 -8.48 -25.00 9.33
CA THR A 200 -8.16 -24.28 8.11
C THR A 200 -8.69 -25.06 6.91
N GLU A 201 -9.51 -24.39 6.11
CA GLU A 201 -10.08 -24.91 4.88
C GLU A 201 -9.39 -24.26 3.68
N VAL A 202 -9.13 -25.07 2.65
CA VAL A 202 -8.48 -24.63 1.42
C VAL A 202 -9.29 -25.15 0.24
N VAL A 203 -9.55 -24.27 -0.72
CA VAL A 203 -10.32 -24.57 -1.92
C VAL A 203 -9.60 -24.07 -3.16
N ASN A 204 -9.67 -24.86 -4.22
CA ASN A 204 -9.28 -24.41 -5.54
C ASN A 204 -10.42 -23.57 -6.13
N LYS A 205 -10.10 -22.35 -6.58
CA LYS A 205 -11.05 -21.46 -7.24
C LYS A 205 -11.12 -21.66 -8.76
N GLN A 206 -10.19 -22.43 -9.31
CA GLN A 206 -10.09 -22.73 -10.73
C GLN A 206 -10.80 -24.06 -11.05
N GLU A 207 -11.18 -24.26 -12.31
CA GLU A 207 -11.76 -25.53 -12.76
C GLU A 207 -10.73 -26.67 -12.72
N GLU A 208 -9.49 -26.38 -13.13
CA GLU A 208 -8.37 -27.30 -13.07
C GLU A 208 -7.36 -26.84 -12.03
N PHE A 209 -6.71 -27.78 -11.35
CA PHE A 209 -5.59 -27.45 -10.48
C PHE A 209 -4.30 -27.33 -11.31
N LEU A 210 -3.74 -26.13 -11.38
CA LEU A 210 -2.52 -25.83 -12.12
C LEU A 210 -1.41 -25.45 -11.13
N PRO A 211 -0.56 -26.39 -10.71
CA PRO A 211 0.52 -26.08 -9.78
C PRO A 211 1.56 -25.16 -10.42
N PRO A 212 2.22 -24.28 -9.64
CA PRO A 212 3.34 -23.48 -10.11
C PRO A 212 4.48 -24.37 -10.65
N GLY A 213 5.17 -23.92 -11.69
CA GLY A 213 6.31 -24.67 -12.27
C GLY A 213 7.53 -24.78 -11.34
N LEU A 214 7.61 -23.93 -10.32
CA LEU A 214 8.61 -23.99 -9.24
C LEU A 214 7.89 -23.83 -7.91
N LEU A 215 8.15 -24.72 -6.96
CA LEU A 215 7.55 -24.68 -5.62
C LEU A 215 8.09 -23.50 -4.79
N LEU A 216 7.33 -23.10 -3.79
CA LEU A 216 7.68 -21.99 -2.91
C LEU A 216 8.93 -22.31 -2.09
N SER A 217 9.06 -23.54 -1.59
CA SER A 217 10.26 -24.01 -0.90
C SER A 217 11.52 -23.82 -1.74
N ALA A 218 11.55 -24.44 -2.92
CA ALA A 218 12.65 -24.31 -3.88
C ALA A 218 12.93 -22.87 -4.32
N TYR A 219 11.88 -22.05 -4.50
CA TYR A 219 12.03 -20.64 -4.83
C TYR A 219 12.69 -19.85 -3.69
N LEU A 220 12.34 -20.12 -2.43
CA LEU A 220 12.94 -19.46 -1.28
C LEU A 220 14.39 -19.88 -1.05
N GLU A 221 14.75 -21.13 -1.31
CA GLU A 221 16.14 -21.60 -1.27
C GLU A 221 17.03 -20.87 -2.28
N GLN A 222 16.50 -20.58 -3.48
CA GLN A 222 17.23 -19.80 -4.49
C GLN A 222 17.47 -18.35 -4.07
N MET A 223 16.70 -17.83 -3.10
CA MET A 223 16.80 -16.46 -2.61
C MET A 223 17.65 -16.30 -1.33
N SER A 224 18.01 -17.39 -0.66
CA SER A 224 18.67 -17.39 0.67
C SER A 224 20.19 -17.26 0.58
#